data_AF-Q3LAC9-F1
#
_entry.id   AF-Q3LAC9-F1
#
_cell.length_a   1.000
_cell.length_b   1.000
_cell.length_c   1.000
_cell.angle_alpha   90.00
_cell.angle_beta   90.00
_cell.angle_gamma   90.00
#
_symmetry.space_group_name_H-M   'P 1'
#
loop_
_entity.id
_entity.type
_entity.pdbx_description
1 polymer ?
#
loop_
_entity_poly.entity_id
_entity_poly.type
_entity_poly.pdbx_seq_one_letter_code
_entity_poly.pdbx_strand_id
1 'polypeptide(L)'
;NLSNQASGRSLLVENLTGNITVNGALRVNKESGGSALPGSSANFEFKAGVDTNNGTATFNNDISLGKAVNLKVDAHTINFNGNLYLGRFTHLKVNGHTANFKDIDASKGRNGIDTTILDFSGVTNKVNINKLTTAATNVSIKNFDIKELVVTTNVLSVGKYTDFTEDIGDQSRIGVVSLQTGYSPAYSGGVTFKSGKKLVIDEIYHAPWNYFDA
;
A
#
# COMPACT_ATOMS: atom_id res chain seq x y z
N ASN A 1 -8.98 18.66 -1.81
CA ASN A 1 -8.20 19.05 -3.00
C ASN A 1 -6.93 19.73 -2.55
N LEU A 2 -5.76 19.27 -3.00
CA LEU A 2 -4.45 19.83 -2.71
C LEU A 2 -3.90 20.49 -3.97
N SER A 3 -3.64 21.80 -3.93
CA SER A 3 -2.95 22.50 -5.03
C SER A 3 -1.45 22.28 -4.88
N ASN A 4 -0.85 21.47 -5.74
CA ASN A 4 0.57 21.14 -5.66
C ASN A 4 1.43 22.11 -6.50
N GLN A 5 2.61 22.45 -5.99
CA GLN A 5 3.59 23.34 -6.63
C GLN A 5 4.98 22.69 -6.63
N ALA A 6 5.95 23.31 -7.29
CA ALA A 6 7.30 22.76 -7.44
C ALA A 6 8.01 22.45 -6.10
N SER A 7 7.63 23.13 -5.01
CA SER A 7 8.14 22.87 -3.66
C SER A 7 7.55 21.63 -2.97
N GLY A 8 6.55 20.98 -3.59
CA GLY A 8 5.68 20.02 -2.91
C GLY A 8 4.73 20.72 -1.94
N ARG A 9 3.66 20.02 -1.56
CA ARG A 9 2.72 20.48 -0.52
C ARG A 9 2.22 19.34 0.33
N SER A 10 1.87 19.67 1.57
CA SER A 10 1.24 18.76 2.51
C SER A 10 -0.11 19.33 2.97
N LEU A 11 -1.10 18.47 3.12
CA LEU A 11 -2.39 18.77 3.75
C LEU A 11 -2.54 17.87 4.97
N LEU A 12 -2.58 18.48 6.15
CA LEU A 12 -2.91 17.80 7.40
C LEU A 12 -4.38 18.03 7.75
N VAL A 13 -5.11 16.95 8.00
CA VAL A 13 -6.46 16.95 8.55
C VAL A 13 -6.42 16.19 9.87
N GLU A 14 -6.69 16.88 10.96
CA GLU A 14 -6.55 16.34 12.31
C GLU A 14 -7.85 16.50 13.09
N ASN A 15 -8.26 15.44 13.78
CA ASN A 15 -9.30 15.47 14.81
C ASN A 15 -8.70 14.90 16.10
N LEU A 16 -8.58 15.74 17.12
CA LEU A 16 -7.86 15.42 18.34
C LEU A 16 -8.53 14.33 19.16
N THR A 17 -9.86 14.32 19.23
CA THR A 17 -10.60 13.42 20.13
C THR A 17 -11.52 12.45 19.39
N GLY A 18 -11.96 12.83 18.19
CA GLY A 18 -13.00 12.11 17.45
C GLY A 18 -12.50 11.39 16.19
N ASN A 19 -13.49 11.00 15.38
CA ASN A 19 -13.29 10.25 14.15
C ASN A 19 -13.07 11.18 12.95
N ILE A 20 -12.54 10.62 11.87
CA ILE A 20 -12.51 11.24 10.54
C ILE A 20 -13.27 10.32 9.57
N THR A 21 -14.15 10.91 8.76
CA THR A 21 -14.82 10.21 7.65
C THR A 21 -14.66 11.00 6.37
N VAL A 22 -14.07 10.39 5.35
CA VAL A 22 -13.83 10.99 4.04
C VAL A 22 -14.77 10.36 3.02
N ASN A 23 -15.76 11.16 2.60
CA ASN A 23 -16.79 10.78 1.63
C ASN A 23 -16.55 11.33 0.21
N GLY A 24 -15.38 11.91 -0.05
CA GLY A 24 -15.03 12.42 -1.38
C GLY A 24 -13.66 11.96 -1.85
N ALA A 25 -13.42 12.06 -3.15
CA ALA A 25 -12.13 11.74 -3.75
C ALA A 25 -11.00 12.66 -3.24
N LEU A 26 -9.81 12.07 -3.06
CA LEU A 26 -8.59 12.84 -2.89
C LEU A 26 -8.14 13.38 -4.25
N ARG A 27 -7.98 14.70 -4.33
CA ARG A 27 -7.64 15.40 -5.58
C ARG A 27 -6.37 16.20 -5.43
N VAL A 28 -5.49 16.11 -6.42
CA VAL A 28 -4.33 16.98 -6.58
C VAL A 28 -4.55 17.83 -7.83
N ASN A 29 -4.38 19.15 -7.72
CA ASN A 29 -4.60 20.09 -8.83
C ASN A 29 -5.98 19.94 -9.49
N LYS A 30 -7.03 19.67 -8.69
CA LYS A 30 -8.43 19.45 -9.10
C LYS A 30 -8.71 18.13 -9.83
N GLU A 31 -7.70 17.32 -10.08
CA GLU A 31 -7.82 16.00 -10.70
C GLU A 31 -7.88 14.90 -9.64
N SER A 32 -8.74 13.90 -9.84
CA SER A 32 -8.81 12.74 -8.94
C SER A 32 -7.52 11.94 -9.01
N GLY A 33 -6.89 11.72 -7.87
CA GLY A 33 -5.53 11.21 -7.72
C GLY A 33 -4.42 12.13 -8.20
N GLY A 34 -4.60 12.80 -9.34
CA GLY A 34 -3.65 13.74 -9.93
C GLY A 34 -2.21 13.20 -9.97
N SER A 35 -1.22 14.05 -10.16
CA SER A 35 0.20 13.69 -9.98
C SER A 35 0.95 14.90 -9.47
N ALA A 36 2.00 14.68 -8.69
CA ALA A 36 2.88 15.77 -8.29
C ALA A 36 3.75 16.22 -9.47
N LEU A 37 4.26 17.45 -9.39
CA LEU A 37 5.19 17.97 -10.38
C LEU A 37 6.58 17.30 -10.21
N PRO A 38 7.41 17.23 -11.25
CA PRO A 38 8.77 16.71 -11.14
C PRO A 38 9.55 17.40 -10.00
N GLY A 39 10.26 16.61 -9.18
CA GLY A 39 11.00 17.12 -8.03
C GLY A 39 10.17 17.48 -6.79
N SER A 40 8.84 17.24 -6.83
CA SER A 40 7.92 17.54 -5.73
C SER A 40 7.12 16.31 -5.28
N SER A 41 6.51 16.39 -4.10
CA SER A 41 5.51 15.42 -3.63
C SER A 41 4.24 16.13 -3.13
N ALA A 42 3.10 15.47 -3.29
CA ALA A 42 1.82 15.90 -2.74
C ALA A 42 1.44 14.96 -1.60
N ASN A 43 1.37 15.45 -0.37
CA ASN A 43 1.19 14.61 0.81
C ASN A 43 -0.16 14.89 1.48
N PHE A 44 -0.99 13.87 1.61
CA PHE A 44 -2.19 13.90 2.44
C PHE A 44 -1.89 13.23 3.77
N GLU A 45 -2.23 13.88 4.87
CA GLU A 45 -2.07 13.33 6.22
C GLU A 45 -3.39 13.47 6.97
N PHE A 46 -3.89 12.34 7.48
CA PHE A 46 -5.11 12.28 8.29
C PHE A 46 -4.78 11.70 9.66
N LYS A 47 -5.21 12.39 10.72
CA LYS A 47 -4.99 11.98 12.10
C LYS A 47 -6.28 12.01 12.89
N ALA A 48 -6.75 10.86 13.38
CA ALA A 48 -8.00 10.75 14.12
C ALA A 48 -7.78 10.25 15.55
N GLY A 49 -8.37 10.94 16.52
CA GLY A 49 -8.28 10.62 17.94
C GLY A 49 -6.86 10.71 18.49
N VAL A 50 -6.13 11.78 18.14
CA VAL A 50 -4.73 12.01 18.55
C VAL A 50 -4.54 11.96 20.06
N ASP A 51 -5.42 12.59 20.83
CA ASP A 51 -5.31 12.66 22.30
C ASP A 51 -5.94 11.45 22.98
N THR A 52 -6.86 10.75 22.30
CA THR A 52 -7.61 9.63 22.86
C THR A 52 -7.02 8.27 22.50
N ASN A 53 -6.16 8.21 21.47
CA ASN A 53 -5.67 6.97 20.87
C ASN A 53 -6.77 5.96 20.51
N ASN A 54 -8.00 6.46 20.26
CA ASN A 54 -9.19 5.64 20.00
C ASN A 54 -10.02 6.14 18.80
N GLY A 55 -9.47 7.08 18.02
CA GLY A 55 -10.16 7.62 16.84
C GLY A 55 -10.21 6.60 15.70
N THR A 56 -11.28 6.68 14.90
CA THR A 56 -11.43 5.90 13.67
C THR A 56 -11.30 6.81 12.44
N ALA A 57 -10.49 6.41 11.46
CA ALA A 57 -10.41 7.07 10.16
C ALA A 57 -11.04 6.17 9.09
N THR A 58 -12.11 6.66 8.44
CA THR A 58 -12.85 5.90 7.42
C THR A 58 -12.83 6.62 6.08
N PHE A 59 -12.47 5.90 5.02
CA PHE A 59 -12.50 6.37 3.64
C PHE A 59 -13.51 5.54 2.86
N ASN A 60 -14.63 6.16 2.49
CA ASN A 60 -15.77 5.47 1.86
C ASN A 60 -15.70 5.40 0.34
N ASN A 61 -14.68 6.01 -0.27
CA ASN A 61 -14.57 6.13 -1.72
C ASN A 61 -13.31 5.42 -2.19
N ASP A 62 -13.31 5.08 -3.48
CA ASP A 62 -12.08 4.73 -4.18
C ASP A 62 -11.09 5.90 -4.09
N ILE A 63 -9.84 5.56 -3.80
CA ILE A 63 -8.73 6.50 -3.71
C ILE A 63 -7.74 6.15 -4.81
N SER A 64 -7.53 7.06 -5.74
CA SER A 64 -6.37 6.99 -6.63
C SER A 64 -5.31 7.94 -6.12
N LEU A 65 -4.05 7.54 -6.12
CA LEU A 65 -2.89 8.39 -5.86
C LEU A 65 -1.98 8.27 -7.07
N GLY A 66 -1.80 9.32 -7.87
CA GLY A 66 -0.89 9.22 -9.01
C GLY A 66 0.57 9.39 -8.63
N LYS A 67 1.42 9.73 -9.60
CA LYS A 67 2.88 9.75 -9.38
C LYS A 67 3.24 10.74 -8.27
N ALA A 68 4.07 10.32 -7.32
CA ALA A 68 4.58 11.17 -6.24
C ALA A 68 3.50 11.76 -5.31
N VAL A 69 2.33 11.12 -5.24
CA VAL A 69 1.25 11.48 -4.31
C VAL A 69 1.24 10.47 -3.18
N ASN A 70 1.34 10.96 -1.95
CA ASN A 70 1.47 10.17 -0.73
C ASN A 70 0.25 10.33 0.17
N LEU A 71 -0.07 9.27 0.91
CA LEU A 71 -1.12 9.26 1.92
C LEU A 71 -0.58 8.69 3.22
N LYS A 72 -0.73 9.45 4.30
CA LYS A 72 -0.47 9.01 5.66
C LYS A 72 -1.76 9.04 6.47
N VAL A 73 -2.05 7.97 7.19
CA VAL A 73 -3.21 7.88 8.09
C VAL A 73 -2.76 7.38 9.46
N ASP A 74 -3.01 8.17 10.50
CA ASP A 74 -2.79 7.82 11.90
C ASP A 74 -4.14 7.76 12.62
N ALA A 75 -4.56 6.59 13.09
CA ALA A 75 -5.79 6.41 13.87
C ALA A 75 -5.75 5.08 14.62
N HIS A 76 -6.65 4.86 15.58
CA HIS A 76 -6.78 3.56 16.24
C HIS A 76 -7.28 2.48 15.27
N THR A 77 -8.39 2.75 14.58
CA THR A 77 -8.94 1.88 13.53
C THR A 77 -8.99 2.62 12.21
N ILE A 78 -8.51 2.00 11.15
CA ILE A 78 -8.48 2.58 9.81
C ILE A 78 -9.25 1.69 8.85
N ASN A 79 -10.21 2.27 8.12
CA ASN A 79 -11.06 1.55 7.18
C ASN A 79 -11.01 2.21 5.80
N PHE A 80 -10.51 1.49 4.82
CA PHE A 80 -10.63 1.83 3.40
C PHE A 80 -11.70 0.94 2.77
N ASN A 81 -12.92 1.47 2.69
CA ASN A 81 -14.07 0.75 2.15
C ASN A 81 -14.09 0.78 0.60
N GLY A 82 -13.40 1.75 0.00
CA GLY A 82 -13.14 1.80 -1.44
C GLY A 82 -11.79 1.18 -1.81
N ASN A 83 -11.58 1.01 -3.12
CA ASN A 83 -10.34 0.49 -3.68
C ASN A 83 -9.25 1.57 -3.66
N LEU A 84 -8.01 1.18 -3.38
CA LEU A 84 -6.84 2.06 -3.51
C LEU A 84 -6.07 1.73 -4.79
N TYR A 85 -5.79 2.75 -5.60
CA TYR A 85 -4.97 2.64 -6.81
C TYR A 85 -3.75 3.53 -6.68
N LEU A 86 -2.56 2.93 -6.66
CA LEU A 86 -1.31 3.62 -6.36
C LEU A 86 -0.44 3.71 -7.60
N GLY A 87 0.00 4.94 -7.88
CA GLY A 87 0.94 5.26 -8.93
C GLY A 87 2.38 4.92 -8.56
N ARG A 88 3.28 5.41 -9.40
CA ARG A 88 4.73 5.32 -9.18
C ARG A 88 5.18 6.28 -8.09
N PHE A 89 6.21 5.91 -7.33
CA PHE A 89 6.75 6.76 -6.27
C PHE A 89 5.68 7.23 -5.28
N THR A 90 4.71 6.36 -5.01
CA THR A 90 3.62 6.61 -4.06
C THR A 90 3.97 5.93 -2.75
N HIS A 91 3.82 6.66 -1.64
CA HIS A 91 3.95 6.14 -0.29
C HIS A 91 2.59 6.17 0.40
N LEU A 92 2.05 4.99 0.71
CA LEU A 92 0.92 4.81 1.61
C LEU A 92 1.46 4.38 2.97
N LYS A 93 1.32 5.24 3.98
CA LYS A 93 1.70 4.95 5.36
C LYS A 93 0.47 4.90 6.26
N VAL A 94 0.34 3.84 7.05
CA VAL A 94 -0.77 3.66 7.98
C VAL A 94 -0.20 3.24 9.33
N ASN A 95 -0.54 4.00 10.37
CA ASN A 95 -0.20 3.69 11.75
C ASN A 95 -1.49 3.57 12.57
N GLY A 96 -1.61 2.49 13.36
CA GLY A 96 -2.80 2.25 14.15
C GLY A 96 -2.83 0.93 14.90
N HIS A 97 -3.99 0.63 15.48
CA HIS A 97 -4.22 -0.69 16.06
C HIS A 97 -4.56 -1.69 14.96
N THR A 98 -5.59 -1.41 14.16
CA THR A 98 -6.03 -2.29 13.06
C THR A 98 -6.27 -1.47 11.79
N ALA A 99 -5.90 -2.01 10.64
CA ALA A 99 -6.16 -1.41 9.34
C ALA A 99 -6.87 -2.40 8.41
N ASN A 100 -7.99 -1.97 7.85
CA ASN A 100 -8.83 -2.76 6.95
C ASN A 100 -8.84 -2.11 5.57
N PHE A 101 -8.54 -2.90 4.56
CA PHE A 101 -8.53 -2.50 3.18
C PHE A 101 -9.46 -3.41 2.38
N LYS A 102 -10.23 -2.80 1.47
CA LYS A 102 -10.87 -3.54 0.40
C LYS A 102 -9.79 -4.06 -0.56
N ASP A 103 -9.46 -3.29 -1.58
CA ASP A 103 -8.44 -3.67 -2.56
C ASP A 103 -7.32 -2.63 -2.58
N ILE A 104 -6.08 -3.07 -2.78
CA ILE A 104 -4.91 -2.22 -3.03
C ILE A 104 -4.27 -2.66 -4.34
N ASP A 105 -4.26 -1.77 -5.32
CA ASP A 105 -3.53 -1.93 -6.57
C ASP A 105 -2.26 -1.06 -6.55
N ALA A 106 -1.13 -1.69 -6.27
CA ALA A 106 0.21 -1.15 -6.34
C ALA A 106 0.98 -1.62 -7.59
N SER A 107 0.28 -2.16 -8.60
CA SER A 107 0.89 -2.74 -9.81
C SER A 107 1.67 -1.73 -10.66
N LYS A 108 1.50 -0.42 -10.44
CA LYS A 108 2.23 0.61 -11.20
C LYS A 108 3.65 0.87 -10.71
N GLY A 109 4.05 0.34 -9.54
CA GLY A 109 5.38 0.51 -8.98
C GLY A 109 6.51 -0.02 -9.88
N ARG A 110 7.66 0.65 -9.87
CA ARG A 110 8.88 0.24 -10.61
C ARG A 110 10.12 0.39 -9.73
N ASN A 111 11.21 -0.33 -10.01
CA ASN A 111 12.43 -0.23 -9.21
C ASN A 111 13.04 1.17 -9.06
N GLY A 112 13.83 1.31 -7.99
CA GLY A 112 14.58 2.51 -7.67
C GLY A 112 13.68 3.60 -7.13
N ILE A 113 13.81 4.81 -7.66
CA ILE A 113 13.01 5.96 -7.21
C ILE A 113 11.52 5.88 -7.60
N ASP A 114 11.09 4.92 -8.43
CA ASP A 114 9.68 4.78 -8.82
C ASP A 114 8.95 3.70 -7.97
N THR A 115 9.59 3.15 -6.93
CA THR A 115 9.04 2.05 -6.11
C THR A 115 7.81 2.53 -5.36
N THR A 116 6.75 1.71 -5.33
CA THR A 116 5.59 1.98 -4.49
C THR A 116 5.84 1.43 -3.10
N ILE A 117 5.57 2.22 -2.07
CA ILE A 117 5.81 1.85 -0.67
C ILE A 117 4.47 1.74 0.06
N LEU A 118 4.22 0.58 0.63
CA LEU A 118 3.15 0.30 1.57
C LEU A 118 3.78 0.15 2.96
N ASP A 119 3.72 1.19 3.77
CA ASP A 119 4.25 1.19 5.13
C ASP A 119 3.12 0.97 6.14
N PHE A 120 2.96 -0.28 6.56
CA PHE A 120 2.04 -0.71 7.61
C PHE A 120 2.78 -1.17 8.88
N SER A 121 4.07 -0.83 9.00
CA SER A 121 4.92 -1.26 10.10
C SER A 121 4.48 -0.72 11.47
N GLY A 122 3.72 0.38 11.45
CA GLY A 122 3.08 1.01 12.60
C GLY A 122 1.69 0.47 12.93
N VAL A 123 1.19 -0.55 12.23
CA VAL A 123 -0.03 -1.28 12.62
C VAL A 123 0.33 -2.33 13.66
N THR A 124 -0.27 -2.23 14.85
CA THR A 124 0.17 -2.99 16.04
C THR A 124 -0.57 -4.31 16.24
N ASN A 125 -1.79 -4.46 15.74
CA ASN A 125 -2.55 -5.71 15.83
C ASN A 125 -2.51 -6.47 14.51
N LYS A 126 -3.31 -6.04 13.53
CA LYS A 126 -3.48 -6.78 12.27
C LYS A 126 -3.84 -5.86 11.11
N VAL A 127 -3.33 -6.20 9.93
CA VAL A 127 -3.70 -5.59 8.65
C VAL A 127 -4.55 -6.58 7.86
N ASN A 128 -5.75 -6.20 7.45
CA ASN A 128 -6.65 -7.04 6.66
C ASN A 128 -6.80 -6.44 5.26
N ILE A 129 -6.56 -7.23 4.21
CA ILE A 129 -6.66 -6.80 2.81
C ILE A 129 -7.47 -7.83 2.04
N ASN A 130 -8.51 -7.44 1.30
CA ASN A 130 -9.21 -8.40 0.44
C ASN A 130 -8.35 -8.77 -0.76
N LYS A 131 -7.85 -7.77 -1.50
CA LYS A 131 -6.97 -8.02 -2.65
C LYS A 131 -5.78 -7.09 -2.64
N LEU A 132 -4.57 -7.64 -2.72
CA LEU A 132 -3.33 -6.90 -2.91
C LEU A 132 -2.76 -7.24 -4.28
N THR A 133 -2.66 -6.27 -5.18
CA THR A 133 -1.98 -6.42 -6.47
C THR A 133 -0.66 -5.64 -6.45
N THR A 134 0.46 -6.31 -6.68
CA THR A 134 1.80 -5.72 -6.57
C THR A 134 2.65 -5.92 -7.81
N ALA A 135 3.74 -5.16 -7.90
CA ALA A 135 4.79 -5.33 -8.92
C ALA A 135 6.16 -5.15 -8.27
N ALA A 136 6.77 -3.96 -8.42
CA ALA A 136 7.90 -3.52 -7.61
C ALA A 136 7.36 -2.69 -6.44
N THR A 137 7.11 -3.36 -5.31
CA THR A 137 6.39 -2.81 -4.17
C THR A 137 7.07 -3.22 -2.87
N ASN A 138 7.44 -2.26 -2.03
CA ASN A 138 7.92 -2.55 -0.69
C ASN A 138 6.71 -2.57 0.26
N VAL A 139 6.52 -3.67 0.97
CA VAL A 139 5.39 -3.90 1.87
C VAL A 139 5.92 -4.13 3.29
N SER A 140 6.04 -3.06 4.06
CA SER A 140 6.45 -3.13 5.47
C SER A 140 5.25 -3.52 6.32
N ILE A 141 5.13 -4.80 6.69
CA ILE A 141 3.95 -5.36 7.37
C ILE A 141 4.35 -6.51 8.29
N LYS A 142 3.77 -6.58 9.50
CA LYS A 142 4.18 -7.55 10.54
C LYS A 142 3.17 -8.67 10.81
N ASN A 143 1.88 -8.37 10.84
CA ASN A 143 0.82 -9.35 11.08
C ASN A 143 -0.37 -9.03 10.17
N PHE A 144 -0.74 -9.96 9.30
CA PHE A 144 -1.71 -9.67 8.25
C PHE A 144 -2.57 -10.86 7.83
N ASP A 145 -3.67 -10.53 7.18
CA ASP A 145 -4.54 -11.45 6.44
C ASP A 145 -4.85 -10.84 5.08
N ILE A 146 -4.26 -11.40 4.03
CA ILE A 146 -4.49 -11.02 2.65
C ILE A 146 -5.32 -12.11 1.99
N LYS A 147 -6.55 -11.84 1.57
CA LYS A 147 -7.37 -12.90 0.96
C LYS A 147 -6.85 -13.31 -0.42
N GLU A 148 -6.43 -12.36 -1.25
CA GLU A 148 -5.84 -12.59 -2.56
C GLU A 148 -4.61 -11.69 -2.78
N LEU A 149 -3.47 -12.31 -3.05
CA LEU A 149 -2.24 -11.63 -3.49
C LEU A 149 -2.01 -11.90 -4.98
N VAL A 150 -1.99 -10.85 -5.80
CA VAL A 150 -1.67 -10.92 -7.23
C VAL A 150 -0.32 -10.28 -7.48
N VAL A 151 0.63 -11.06 -7.99
CA VAL A 151 2.01 -10.62 -8.21
C VAL A 151 2.23 -10.43 -9.71
N THR A 152 2.26 -9.18 -10.12
CA THR A 152 2.45 -8.79 -11.53
C THR A 152 3.91 -8.52 -11.84
N THR A 153 4.26 -8.43 -13.12
CA THR A 153 5.62 -8.12 -13.56
C THR A 153 5.64 -6.84 -14.39
N ASN A 154 6.63 -5.98 -14.17
CA ASN A 154 6.81 -4.73 -14.91
C ASN A 154 8.15 -4.78 -15.65
N VAL A 155 8.08 -5.09 -16.95
CA VAL A 155 9.14 -5.36 -17.94
C VAL A 155 10.47 -4.57 -17.83
N LEU A 156 11.52 -5.15 -18.44
CA LEU A 156 12.86 -4.64 -18.81
C LEU A 156 13.97 -4.53 -17.75
N SER A 157 13.72 -4.75 -16.46
CA SER A 157 14.79 -4.65 -15.45
C SER A 157 14.67 -5.75 -14.40
N VAL A 158 15.80 -6.43 -14.17
CA VAL A 158 15.98 -7.51 -13.19
C VAL A 158 16.00 -6.91 -11.77
N GLY A 159 15.52 -7.68 -10.79
CA GLY A 159 15.47 -7.27 -9.37
C GLY A 159 14.24 -6.46 -8.99
N LYS A 160 13.16 -6.51 -9.78
CA LYS A 160 11.84 -5.96 -9.43
C LYS A 160 11.04 -7.03 -8.72
N TYR A 161 10.67 -6.79 -7.47
CA TYR A 161 9.87 -7.73 -6.70
C TYR A 161 8.99 -6.98 -5.69
N THR A 162 8.00 -7.71 -5.22
CA THR A 162 7.25 -7.37 -4.03
C THR A 162 8.08 -7.81 -2.83
N ASP A 163 8.54 -6.85 -2.04
CA ASP A 163 9.39 -7.12 -0.89
C ASP A 163 8.61 -6.96 0.40
N PHE A 164 8.42 -8.05 1.15
CA PHE A 164 7.92 -7.98 2.52
C PHE A 164 9.09 -7.67 3.44
N THR A 165 9.24 -6.38 3.75
CA THR A 165 10.46 -5.78 4.34
C THR A 165 10.57 -5.87 5.86
N GLU A 166 9.59 -6.50 6.52
CA GLU A 166 9.50 -6.65 7.97
C GLU A 166 9.44 -8.13 8.36
N ASP A 167 9.62 -8.41 9.66
CA ASP A 167 9.34 -9.75 10.19
C ASP A 167 7.83 -9.99 10.22
N ILE A 168 7.36 -10.99 9.48
CA ILE A 168 5.93 -11.31 9.34
C ILE A 168 5.34 -12.12 10.51
N GLY A 169 6.12 -12.40 11.56
CA GLY A 169 5.69 -13.14 12.74
C GLY A 169 5.32 -14.59 12.46
N ASP A 170 4.32 -15.11 13.18
CA ASP A 170 3.83 -16.50 13.02
C ASP A 170 2.31 -16.64 12.84
N GLN A 171 1.59 -15.52 12.73
CA GLN A 171 0.13 -15.46 12.56
C GLN A 171 -0.30 -14.92 11.19
N SER A 172 0.65 -14.58 10.32
CA SER A 172 0.35 -14.02 9.01
C SER A 172 -0.25 -15.06 8.07
N ARG A 173 -1.20 -14.62 7.24
CA ARG A 173 -1.94 -15.49 6.31
C ARG A 173 -2.14 -14.84 4.95
N ILE A 174 -2.02 -15.64 3.90
CA ILE A 174 -2.50 -15.33 2.56
C ILE A 174 -3.50 -16.42 2.16
N GLY A 175 -4.69 -16.04 1.68
CA GLY A 175 -5.63 -17.01 1.15
C GLY A 175 -5.11 -17.62 -0.16
N VAL A 176 -5.10 -16.80 -1.20
CA VAL A 176 -4.64 -17.19 -2.54
C VAL A 176 -3.45 -16.33 -2.96
N VAL A 177 -2.39 -16.97 -3.45
CA VAL A 177 -1.29 -16.32 -4.17
C VAL A 177 -1.41 -16.62 -5.66
N SER A 178 -1.47 -15.59 -6.48
CA SER A 178 -1.55 -15.67 -7.94
C SER A 178 -0.38 -14.96 -8.60
N LEU A 179 0.61 -15.72 -9.06
CA LEU A 179 1.72 -15.17 -9.84
C LEU A 179 1.27 -14.99 -11.29
N GLN A 180 1.54 -13.82 -11.88
CA GLN A 180 1.35 -13.62 -13.31
C GLN A 180 2.62 -13.99 -14.09
N THR A 181 2.45 -14.47 -15.33
CA THR A 181 3.57 -14.80 -16.22
C THR A 181 4.49 -13.59 -16.38
N GLY A 182 5.77 -13.80 -16.10
CA GLY A 182 6.80 -12.78 -16.25
C GLY A 182 7.34 -12.63 -17.66
N TYR A 183 8.41 -11.83 -17.78
CA TYR A 183 9.06 -11.55 -19.06
C TYR A 183 10.22 -12.52 -19.34
N SER A 184 10.03 -13.45 -20.26
CA SER A 184 11.07 -14.39 -20.68
C SER A 184 12.31 -13.68 -21.26
N PRO A 185 13.55 -14.13 -20.97
CA PRO A 185 13.91 -15.25 -20.09
C PRO A 185 14.21 -14.81 -18.63
N ALA A 186 13.83 -13.59 -18.24
CA ALA A 186 14.25 -12.99 -16.98
C ALA A 186 13.19 -13.11 -15.87
N TYR A 187 13.62 -13.56 -14.70
CA TYR A 187 12.83 -13.42 -13.46
C TYR A 187 12.82 -11.95 -13.04
N SER A 188 11.84 -11.22 -13.57
CA SER A 188 11.69 -9.76 -13.46
C SER A 188 10.49 -9.36 -12.59
N GLY A 189 9.88 -10.33 -11.93
CA GLY A 189 8.87 -10.18 -10.90
C GLY A 189 9.00 -11.32 -9.91
N GLY A 190 8.56 -11.07 -8.68
CA GLY A 190 8.54 -12.08 -7.64
C GLY A 190 8.09 -11.51 -6.31
N VAL A 191 8.04 -12.39 -5.31
CA VAL A 191 7.83 -12.05 -3.91
C VAL A 191 9.05 -12.50 -3.11
N THR A 192 9.52 -11.64 -2.21
CA THR A 192 10.53 -11.98 -1.20
C THR A 192 10.02 -11.63 0.19
N PHE A 193 10.50 -12.36 1.19
CA PHE A 193 10.26 -12.06 2.60
C PHE A 193 11.60 -11.84 3.31
N LYS A 194 11.69 -10.79 4.13
CA LYS A 194 12.88 -10.52 4.94
C LYS A 194 13.09 -11.57 6.03
N SER A 195 12.07 -11.82 6.83
CA SER A 195 12.06 -12.84 7.88
C SER A 195 10.64 -13.15 8.33
N GLY A 196 10.49 -14.27 9.01
CA GLY A 196 9.23 -14.70 9.62
C GLY A 196 9.39 -16.10 10.17
N LYS A 197 8.55 -16.45 11.14
CA LYS A 197 8.53 -17.81 11.70
C LYS A 197 7.52 -18.69 10.98
N LYS A 198 6.39 -18.13 10.54
CA LYS A 198 5.35 -18.88 9.82
C LYS A 198 4.48 -17.96 8.97
N LEU A 199 4.23 -18.39 7.74
CA LEU A 199 3.20 -17.86 6.85
C LEU A 199 2.23 -19.00 6.48
N VAL A 200 0.94 -18.79 6.65
CA VAL A 200 -0.08 -19.74 6.15
C VAL A 200 -0.53 -19.29 4.77
N ILE A 201 -0.45 -20.19 3.79
CA ILE A 201 -0.98 -19.98 2.43
C ILE A 201 -1.97 -21.10 2.14
N ASP A 202 -3.20 -20.78 1.74
CA ASP A 202 -4.17 -21.84 1.39
C ASP A 202 -3.90 -22.39 -0.02
N GLU A 203 -3.74 -21.49 -1.00
CA GLU A 203 -3.54 -21.84 -2.41
C GLU A 203 -2.45 -20.98 -3.06
N ILE A 204 -1.64 -21.60 -3.93
CA ILE A 204 -0.63 -20.89 -4.72
C ILE A 204 -0.69 -21.32 -6.20
N TYR A 205 -0.91 -20.34 -7.07
CA TYR A 205 -0.87 -20.47 -8.52
C TYR A 205 0.43 -19.89 -9.06
N HIS A 206 1.35 -20.76 -9.45
CA HIS A 206 2.64 -20.35 -10.01
C HIS A 206 2.53 -19.95 -11.49
N ALA A 207 3.48 -19.14 -11.96
CA ALA A 207 3.59 -18.78 -13.36
C ALA A 207 5.06 -18.73 -13.82
N PRO A 208 5.35 -19.00 -15.10
CA PRO A 208 6.71 -18.90 -15.63
C PRO A 208 7.31 -17.49 -15.45
N TRP A 209 8.63 -17.41 -15.24
CA TRP A 209 9.40 -16.16 -15.18
C TRP A 209 8.99 -15.19 -14.05
N ASN A 210 8.36 -15.74 -13.01
CA ASN A 210 7.99 -15.08 -11.77
C ASN A 210 8.35 -16.04 -10.61
N TYR A 211 8.63 -15.53 -9.42
CA TYR A 211 9.09 -16.35 -8.31
C TYR A 211 8.40 -16.02 -6.99
N PHE A 212 8.46 -16.96 -6.05
CA PHE A 212 7.99 -16.81 -4.69
C PHE A 212 9.09 -17.35 -3.76
N ASP A 213 9.80 -16.45 -3.10
CA ASP A 213 10.95 -16.73 -2.24
C ASP A 213 10.55 -16.48 -0.78
N ALA A 214 10.34 -17.56 -0.01
CA ALA A 214 9.71 -17.55 1.31
C ALA A 214 10.38 -18.49 2.30
#